data_AF-A0A7V5PXK9-F1
#
_entry.id   AF-A0A7V5PXK9-F1
#
_cell.length_a   1.000
_cell.length_b   1.000
_cell.length_c   1.000
_cell.angle_alpha   90.00
_cell.angle_beta   90.00
_cell.angle_gamma   90.00
#
_symmetry.space_group_name_H-M   'P 1'
#
loop_
_entity.id
_entity.type
_entity.pdbx_description
1 polymer ?
#
loop_
_entity_poly.entity_id
_entity_poly.type
_entity_poly.pdbx_seq_one_letter_code
_entity_poly.pdbx_strand_id
1 'polypeptide(L)'
;FASSRKFIWDAQGHDVEGNRVLAMSFYPKEGEPLWSRYSTHAIIHTLNVYSRYTFPYPYPVAISVNGPVGGMEYPMICFNGPRPEPDGTYSERTKYALISVIIHEVGHNYFPMIVNSDERQWTWMDEGINTFLQYLSEQEWEDGYPSRRGEPKLIVGYMRSRNQVPIMTQSDSILQFGNNAYAKPATALNILRETILGRELFDYAFKEYARRWRFKRPTPADFFRTMEDASGVDLDWFWRGWFYTTDHVDLSVENLHIYTIDKGDPDEKARWRREEKKAQPETLSQKRNRALPKRTDQFPELKDFYDKLEKDRVTDEERAAYRRFLERLTPEERKLLQQRRFFHVVEIRNAGGLVMPVILELEFENGKKEEVRIPAEIWRRDNRTVRKLLIRDQPIRSIVLDPHLETADVDRTNNYFPRRPIRSRFQVFKDKKRAQNAMQKARAKEAKKKPPKPAASGEKAAKKRESG
;
A
#
# COMPACT_ATOMS: atom_id res chain seq x y z
N PHE A 1 -8.43 32.71 29.34
CA PHE A 1 -8.83 33.82 28.46
C PHE A 1 -7.58 34.52 27.95
N ALA A 2 -7.35 34.55 26.64
CA ALA A 2 -6.26 35.30 26.02
C ALA A 2 -6.90 36.24 24.99
N SER A 3 -6.76 37.55 25.18
CA SER A 3 -7.20 38.55 24.22
C SER A 3 -5.99 39.36 23.76
N SER A 4 -5.79 39.42 22.44
CA SER A 4 -4.74 40.21 21.82
C SER A 4 -5.32 40.93 20.62
N ARG A 5 -5.03 42.24 20.49
CA ARG A 5 -5.42 43.06 19.33
C ARG A 5 -4.81 42.57 18.01
N LYS A 6 -3.88 41.62 18.07
CA LYS A 6 -3.21 41.02 16.91
C LYS A 6 -3.68 39.60 16.60
N PHE A 7 -4.54 39.02 17.43
CA PHE A 7 -5.10 37.69 17.18
C PHE A 7 -6.30 37.83 16.26
N ILE A 8 -6.22 37.18 15.12
CA ILE A 8 -7.28 37.09 14.13
C ILE A 8 -8.21 35.96 14.57
N TRP A 9 -9.50 36.23 14.51
CA TRP A 9 -10.55 35.25 14.71
C TRP A 9 -11.31 35.12 13.40
N ASP A 10 -11.19 33.94 12.78
CA ASP A 10 -11.95 33.54 11.59
C ASP A 10 -12.96 32.47 12.01
N ALA A 11 -14.23 32.63 11.63
CA ALA A 11 -15.28 31.73 12.06
C ALA A 11 -16.37 31.58 11.01
N GLN A 12 -16.87 30.35 10.89
CA GLN A 12 -17.94 30.00 9.98
C GLN A 12 -18.91 29.04 10.66
N GLY A 13 -20.20 29.38 10.65
CA GLY A 13 -21.26 28.46 11.05
C GLY A 13 -21.50 27.42 9.96
N HIS A 14 -21.51 26.14 10.35
CA HIS A 14 -21.67 25.01 9.46
C HIS A 14 -22.70 24.01 10.01
N ASP A 15 -23.47 23.38 9.13
CA ASP A 15 -24.44 22.37 9.53
C ASP A 15 -23.83 20.97 9.35
N VAL A 16 -23.88 20.16 10.41
CA VAL A 16 -23.36 18.80 10.43
C VAL A 16 -24.51 17.86 10.78
N GLU A 17 -25.18 17.34 9.75
CA GLU A 17 -26.34 16.43 9.88
C GLU A 17 -27.42 16.97 10.84
N GLY A 18 -27.74 18.27 10.75
CA GLY A 18 -28.76 18.94 11.58
C GLY A 18 -28.23 19.59 12.87
N ASN A 19 -26.94 19.43 13.19
CA ASN A 19 -26.29 20.15 14.28
C ASN A 19 -25.58 21.39 13.75
N ARG A 20 -25.96 22.57 14.24
CA ARG A 20 -25.27 23.83 13.91
C ARG A 20 -23.99 23.97 14.73
N VAL A 21 -22.85 23.89 14.06
CA VAL A 21 -21.50 24.00 14.67
C VAL A 21 -20.83 25.30 14.23
N LEU A 22 -20.22 26.03 15.15
CA LEU A 22 -19.34 27.16 14.83
C LEU A 22 -17.89 26.65 14.71
N ALA A 23 -17.38 26.56 13.47
CA ALA A 23 -15.98 26.28 13.21
C ALA A 23 -15.17 27.57 13.38
N MET A 24 -14.13 27.54 14.21
CA MET A 24 -13.41 28.73 14.63
C MET A 24 -11.90 28.52 14.53
N SER A 25 -11.22 29.42 13.84
CA SER A 25 -9.76 29.50 13.79
C SER A 25 -9.28 30.75 14.51
N PHE A 26 -8.31 30.59 15.40
CA PHE A 26 -7.65 31.70 16.07
C PHE A 26 -6.15 31.68 15.79
N TYR A 27 -5.61 32.75 15.22
CA TYR A 27 -4.20 32.78 14.84
C TYR A 27 -3.64 34.20 14.86
N PRO A 28 -2.33 34.37 15.09
CA PRO A 28 -1.72 35.69 15.07
C PRO A 28 -1.45 36.11 13.61
N LYS A 29 -1.08 37.38 13.37
CA LYS A 29 -0.77 37.88 12.01
C LYS A 29 0.33 37.08 11.31
N GLU A 30 1.22 36.46 12.08
CA GLU A 30 2.30 35.58 11.62
C GLU A 30 1.77 34.27 11.02
N GLY A 31 0.50 33.92 11.22
CA GLY A 31 -0.16 32.80 10.55
C GLY A 31 -0.58 33.12 9.10
N GLU A 32 -0.61 34.40 8.71
CA GLU A 32 -1.01 34.82 7.37
C GLU A 32 0.10 34.58 6.33
N PRO A 33 -0.23 34.17 5.10
CA PRO A 33 -1.58 33.93 4.56
C PRO A 33 -2.03 32.46 4.66
N LEU A 34 -1.30 31.65 5.42
CA LEU A 34 -1.50 30.20 5.46
C LEU A 34 -2.78 29.84 6.22
N TRP A 35 -2.99 30.44 7.38
CA TRP A 35 -4.11 30.12 8.28
C TRP A 35 -5.46 30.59 7.75
N SER A 36 -5.56 31.84 7.32
CA SER A 36 -6.79 32.42 6.72
C SER A 36 -7.27 31.66 5.50
N ARG A 37 -6.36 30.98 4.78
CA ARG A 37 -6.68 30.23 3.58
C ARG A 37 -7.19 28.81 3.87
N TYR A 38 -6.68 28.16 4.91
CA TYR A 38 -6.87 26.71 5.08
C TYR A 38 -7.51 26.29 6.40
N SER A 39 -7.33 27.05 7.48
CA SER A 39 -7.64 26.55 8.83
C SER A 39 -9.13 26.26 9.02
N THR A 40 -10.01 27.25 8.80
CA THR A 40 -11.45 27.09 9.02
C THR A 40 -12.07 26.08 8.05
N HIS A 41 -11.57 26.02 6.81
CA HIS A 41 -11.96 25.00 5.84
C HIS A 41 -11.54 23.59 6.26
N ALA A 42 -10.34 23.41 6.84
CA ALA A 42 -9.89 22.12 7.34
C ALA A 42 -10.76 21.64 8.53
N ILE A 43 -11.18 22.54 9.42
CA ILE A 43 -12.13 22.20 10.50
C ILE A 43 -13.43 21.67 9.90
N ILE A 44 -14.06 22.45 9.01
CA ILE A 44 -15.36 22.09 8.39
C ILE A 44 -15.26 20.77 7.61
N HIS A 45 -14.18 20.59 6.85
CA HIS A 45 -13.92 19.35 6.10
C HIS A 45 -13.87 18.14 7.03
N THR A 46 -13.13 18.26 8.14
CA THR A 46 -13.01 17.21 9.16
C THR A 46 -14.38 16.85 9.75
N LEU A 47 -15.16 17.86 10.14
CA LEU A 47 -16.51 17.66 10.69
C LEU A 47 -17.42 16.88 9.73
N ASN A 48 -17.35 17.18 8.42
CA ASN A 48 -18.13 16.49 7.40
C ASN A 48 -17.69 15.03 7.23
N VAL A 49 -16.39 14.81 7.00
CA VAL A 49 -15.85 13.48 6.71
C VAL A 49 -15.98 12.56 7.92
N TYR A 50 -15.57 13.01 9.10
CA TYR A 50 -15.64 12.18 10.31
C TYR A 50 -17.09 11.84 10.66
N SER A 51 -18.03 12.80 10.59
CA SER A 51 -19.44 12.51 10.88
C SER A 51 -20.04 11.47 9.94
N ARG A 52 -19.70 11.54 8.65
CA ARG A 52 -20.17 10.58 7.64
C ARG A 52 -19.75 9.15 7.98
N TYR A 53 -18.53 8.95 8.46
CA TYR A 53 -17.99 7.64 8.85
C TYR A 53 -18.30 7.22 10.28
N THR A 54 -18.87 8.10 11.11
CA THR A 54 -19.12 7.83 12.53
C THR A 54 -20.53 8.25 12.98
N PHE A 55 -20.65 9.41 13.61
CA PHE A 55 -21.89 10.00 14.10
C PHE A 55 -21.81 11.53 13.97
N PRO A 56 -22.95 12.25 13.94
CA PRO A 56 -22.94 13.71 13.90
C PRO A 56 -22.14 14.33 15.05
N TYR A 57 -21.29 15.30 14.73
CA TYR A 57 -20.56 16.07 15.74
C TYR A 57 -21.53 16.69 16.76
N PRO A 58 -21.37 16.43 18.07
CA PRO A 58 -22.39 16.81 19.06
C PRO A 58 -22.17 18.18 19.70
N TYR A 59 -21.00 18.77 19.54
CA TYR A 59 -20.63 20.01 20.24
C TYR A 59 -20.99 21.25 19.42
N PRO A 60 -21.29 22.39 20.06
CA PRO A 60 -21.68 23.61 19.35
C PRO A 60 -20.51 24.32 18.65
N VAL A 61 -19.27 24.00 19.01
CA VAL A 61 -18.06 24.65 18.48
C VAL A 61 -16.95 23.64 18.20
N ALA A 62 -16.09 23.99 17.24
CA ALA A 62 -14.83 23.30 16.98
C ALA A 62 -13.75 24.36 16.71
N ILE A 63 -12.71 24.38 17.54
CA ILE A 63 -11.75 25.47 17.63
C ILE A 63 -10.34 24.97 17.26
N SER A 64 -9.69 25.63 16.31
CA SER A 64 -8.26 25.49 16.03
C SER A 64 -7.53 26.77 16.40
N VAL A 65 -6.47 26.66 17.20
CA VAL A 65 -5.66 27.80 17.64
C VAL A 65 -4.23 27.64 17.16
N ASN A 66 -3.63 28.69 16.59
CA ASN A 66 -2.20 28.66 16.28
C ASN A 66 -1.38 28.74 17.58
N GLY A 67 -0.81 27.61 17.98
CA GLY A 67 -0.07 27.45 19.23
C GLY A 67 1.42 27.19 19.01
N PRO A 68 2.22 27.15 20.10
CA PRO A 68 3.64 26.80 20.05
C PRO A 68 3.90 25.29 19.93
N VAL A 69 2.88 24.46 20.17
CA VAL A 69 2.95 23.00 20.06
C VAL A 69 2.65 22.54 18.63
N GLY A 70 3.19 21.38 18.23
CA GLY A 70 3.03 20.85 16.87
C GLY A 70 1.57 20.54 16.52
N GLY A 71 0.89 19.88 17.45
CA GLY A 71 -0.50 19.44 17.51
C GLY A 71 -0.80 19.12 18.98
N MET A 72 -2.02 19.40 19.44
CA MET A 72 -2.47 19.06 20.79
C MET A 72 -3.98 19.28 20.88
N GLU A 73 -4.67 18.25 21.29
CA GLU A 73 -6.11 18.10 21.30
C GLU A 73 -6.70 18.28 22.70
N TYR A 74 -7.82 18.99 22.78
CA TYR A 74 -8.70 19.04 23.94
C TYR A 74 -10.14 19.07 23.42
N PRO A 75 -11.13 18.72 24.26
CA PRO A 75 -12.53 18.80 23.87
C PRO A 75 -12.88 20.18 23.29
N MET A 76 -13.33 20.18 22.03
CA MET A 76 -13.69 21.34 21.20
C MET A 76 -12.56 22.31 20.85
N ILE A 77 -11.33 22.15 21.33
CA ILE A 77 -10.22 23.08 21.09
C ILE A 77 -8.90 22.37 20.88
N CYS A 78 -8.18 22.74 19.82
CA CYS A 78 -6.84 22.23 19.56
C CYS A 78 -5.81 23.32 19.26
N PHE A 79 -4.54 22.98 19.37
CA PHE A 79 -3.41 23.87 19.16
C PHE A 79 -2.49 23.34 18.06
N ASN A 80 -2.29 24.13 17.01
CA ASN A 80 -1.54 23.71 15.82
C ASN A 80 -0.35 24.63 15.53
N GLY A 81 0.80 24.04 15.20
CA GLY A 81 2.08 24.74 15.10
C GLY A 81 2.45 25.39 13.76
N PRO A 82 2.08 24.85 12.57
CA PRO A 82 2.64 25.31 11.30
C PRO A 82 2.44 26.81 11.03
N ARG A 83 3.50 27.48 10.56
CA ARG A 83 3.51 28.90 10.18
C ARG A 83 4.21 29.10 8.84
N PRO A 84 3.80 30.12 8.05
CA PRO A 84 4.56 30.56 6.90
C PRO A 84 5.92 31.16 7.31
N GLU A 85 6.79 31.34 6.33
CA GLU A 85 8.04 32.09 6.49
C GLU A 85 7.73 33.59 6.71
N PRO A 86 8.65 34.39 7.30
CA PRO A 86 8.40 35.81 7.64
C PRO A 86 8.00 36.72 6.47
N ASP A 87 8.30 36.32 5.23
CA ASP A 87 7.92 37.02 4.00
C ASP A 87 6.51 36.64 3.48
N GLY A 88 5.76 35.85 4.26
CA GLY A 88 4.43 35.34 3.92
C GLY A 88 4.46 34.23 2.86
N THR A 89 5.63 33.71 2.48
CA THR A 89 5.73 32.51 1.64
C THR A 89 5.71 31.24 2.46
N TYR A 90 5.39 30.12 1.86
CA TYR A 90 5.46 28.81 2.53
C TYR A 90 5.80 27.71 1.53
N SER A 91 6.35 26.61 2.03
CA SER A 91 6.59 25.42 1.21
C SER A 91 5.32 24.58 1.09
N GLU A 92 5.27 23.75 0.07
CA GLU A 92 4.26 22.69 -0.07
C GLU A 92 4.16 21.82 1.19
N ARG A 93 5.31 21.39 1.73
CA ARG A 93 5.37 20.68 3.03
C ARG A 93 4.67 21.42 4.17
N THR A 94 4.73 22.74 4.19
CA THR A 94 4.15 23.56 5.26
C THR A 94 2.64 23.73 5.05
N LYS A 95 2.18 23.85 3.79
CA LYS A 95 0.76 23.80 3.41
C LYS A 95 0.11 22.53 3.95
N TYR A 96 0.61 21.37 3.54
CA TYR A 96 0.01 20.10 3.93
C TYR A 96 0.20 19.79 5.41
N ALA A 97 1.33 20.20 6.01
CA ALA A 97 1.50 20.06 7.46
C ALA A 97 0.39 20.78 8.24
N LEU A 98 -0.02 21.99 7.84
CA LEU A 98 -1.13 22.71 8.49
C LEU A 98 -2.46 21.99 8.29
N ILE A 99 -2.78 21.61 7.05
CA ILE A 99 -4.06 20.98 6.74
C ILE A 99 -4.19 19.64 7.47
N SER A 100 -3.18 18.77 7.36
CA SER A 100 -3.14 17.46 8.02
C SER A 100 -3.26 17.55 9.53
N VAL A 101 -2.52 18.48 10.16
CA VAL A 101 -2.55 18.57 11.63
C VAL A 101 -3.91 19.07 12.11
N ILE A 102 -4.49 20.08 11.47
CA ILE A 102 -5.84 20.55 11.85
C ILE A 102 -6.88 19.41 11.68
N ILE A 103 -6.79 18.62 10.60
CA ILE A 103 -7.66 17.46 10.42
C ILE A 103 -7.48 16.46 11.57
N HIS A 104 -6.24 16.13 11.92
CA HIS A 104 -5.93 15.21 13.01
C HIS A 104 -6.46 15.73 14.36
N GLU A 105 -6.13 16.97 14.72
CA GLU A 105 -6.48 17.52 16.01
C GLU A 105 -7.99 17.77 16.18
N VAL A 106 -8.68 18.20 15.12
CA VAL A 106 -10.15 18.31 15.14
C VAL A 106 -10.77 16.91 15.19
N GLY A 107 -10.17 15.94 14.49
CA GLY A 107 -10.56 14.54 14.49
C GLY A 107 -10.55 13.92 15.89
N HIS A 108 -9.66 14.38 16.78
CA HIS A 108 -9.62 13.88 18.15
C HIS A 108 -10.89 14.13 18.96
N ASN A 109 -11.74 15.08 18.54
CA ASN A 109 -13.06 15.22 19.15
C ASN A 109 -13.89 13.93 19.05
N TYR A 110 -13.72 13.14 17.99
CA TYR A 110 -14.40 11.85 17.83
C TYR A 110 -13.68 10.74 18.61
N PHE A 111 -12.36 10.64 18.43
CA PHE A 111 -11.50 9.66 19.09
C PHE A 111 -10.27 10.37 19.69
N PRO A 112 -10.13 10.49 21.02
CA PRO A 112 -10.84 9.74 22.05
C PRO A 112 -11.89 10.57 22.79
N MET A 113 -12.16 11.82 22.39
CA MET A 113 -12.93 12.72 23.27
C MET A 113 -14.41 12.30 23.40
N ILE A 114 -15.02 11.75 22.35
CA ILE A 114 -16.40 11.23 22.41
C ILE A 114 -16.42 9.71 22.56
N VAL A 115 -15.62 8.98 21.77
CA VAL A 115 -15.41 7.54 21.95
C VAL A 115 -14.12 7.35 22.72
N ASN A 116 -14.24 7.19 24.04
CA ASN A 116 -13.11 7.35 24.96
C ASN A 116 -12.25 6.09 25.08
N SER A 117 -10.94 6.22 24.94
CA SER A 117 -9.99 5.12 25.15
C SER A 117 -9.09 5.43 26.35
N ASP A 118 -8.49 4.38 26.92
CA ASP A 118 -7.38 4.54 27.85
C ASP A 118 -6.10 4.79 27.04
N GLU A 119 -5.77 6.07 26.82
CA GLU A 119 -4.63 6.50 26.01
C GLU A 119 -3.28 5.98 26.51
N ARG A 120 -3.14 5.72 27.82
CA ARG A 120 -1.87 5.28 28.46
C ARG A 120 -1.65 3.78 28.34
N GLN A 121 -2.73 3.05 28.09
CA GLN A 121 -2.68 1.62 27.86
C GLN A 121 -2.75 1.28 26.37
N TRP A 122 -3.63 1.96 25.62
CA TRP A 122 -4.00 1.65 24.24
C TRP A 122 -3.91 2.88 23.34
N THR A 123 -2.77 3.57 23.31
CA THR A 123 -2.58 4.81 22.51
C THR A 123 -3.00 4.67 21.05
N TRP A 124 -2.86 3.48 20.45
CA TRP A 124 -3.26 3.28 19.06
C TRP A 124 -4.78 3.46 18.83
N MET A 125 -5.62 3.24 19.84
CA MET A 125 -7.07 3.47 19.73
C MET A 125 -7.40 4.94 19.61
N ASP A 126 -6.57 5.78 20.19
CA ASP A 126 -6.62 7.21 20.00
C ASP A 126 -5.97 7.57 18.64
N GLU A 127 -4.66 7.40 18.58
CA GLU A 127 -3.82 7.93 17.50
C GLU A 127 -4.00 7.20 16.17
N GLY A 128 -4.15 5.88 16.21
CA GLY A 128 -4.23 5.03 15.04
C GLY A 128 -5.60 5.09 14.37
N ILE A 129 -6.68 5.05 15.16
CA ILE A 129 -8.05 5.21 14.65
C ILE A 129 -8.23 6.63 14.10
N ASN A 130 -7.76 7.65 14.81
CA ASN A 130 -7.80 9.03 14.32
C ASN A 130 -6.97 9.20 13.04
N THR A 131 -5.76 8.63 12.97
CA THR A 131 -4.92 8.66 11.75
C THR A 131 -5.59 7.99 10.55
N PHE A 132 -6.38 6.93 10.77
CA PHE A 132 -7.13 6.30 9.68
C PHE A 132 -8.19 7.24 9.09
N LEU A 133 -9.00 7.90 9.91
CA LEU A 133 -9.99 8.88 9.42
C LEU A 133 -9.34 10.15 8.88
N GLN A 134 -8.20 10.56 9.45
CA GLN A 134 -7.37 11.62 8.89
C GLN A 134 -6.95 11.26 7.47
N TYR A 135 -6.48 10.03 7.22
CA TYR A 135 -6.10 9.59 5.88
C TYR A 135 -7.26 9.72 4.89
N LEU A 136 -8.46 9.25 5.24
CA LEU A 136 -9.64 9.40 4.38
C LEU A 136 -9.97 10.87 4.11
N SER A 137 -9.89 11.71 5.15
CA SER A 137 -10.14 13.15 5.03
C SER A 137 -9.10 13.85 4.15
N GLU A 138 -7.83 13.48 4.27
CA GLU A 138 -6.75 13.99 3.44
C GLU A 138 -6.96 13.61 1.96
N GLN A 139 -7.32 12.36 1.68
CA GLN A 139 -7.57 11.89 0.31
C GLN A 139 -8.82 12.54 -0.32
N GLU A 140 -9.78 13.02 0.48
CA GLU A 140 -10.94 13.79 -0.01
C GLU A 140 -10.70 15.30 -0.10
N TRP A 141 -9.56 15.80 0.37
CA TRP A 141 -9.26 17.23 0.33
C TRP A 141 -8.92 17.71 -1.09
N GLU A 142 -8.05 16.99 -1.79
CA GLU A 142 -7.70 17.23 -3.19
C GLU A 142 -7.07 15.99 -3.83
N ASP A 143 -7.15 15.87 -5.16
CA ASP A 143 -6.52 14.76 -5.89
C ASP A 143 -5.01 14.71 -5.64
N GLY A 144 -4.51 13.50 -5.35
CA GLY A 144 -3.09 13.27 -5.13
C GLY A 144 -2.55 13.89 -3.84
N TYR A 145 -3.39 14.07 -2.81
CA TYR A 145 -2.97 14.57 -1.51
C TYR A 145 -1.79 13.73 -0.95
N PRO A 146 -0.68 14.38 -0.52
CA PRO A 146 0.54 13.68 -0.13
C PRO A 146 0.48 13.15 1.31
N SER A 147 -0.47 12.27 1.60
CA SER A 147 -0.62 11.61 2.90
C SER A 147 0.66 10.86 3.27
N ARG A 148 1.06 10.97 4.54
CA ARG A 148 2.32 10.40 5.04
C ARG A 148 2.13 9.05 5.74
N ARG A 149 0.88 8.64 5.96
CA ARG A 149 0.43 7.42 6.64
C ARG A 149 -0.83 6.88 5.94
N GLY A 150 -1.22 5.64 6.21
CA GLY A 150 -2.41 4.99 5.64
C GLY A 150 -2.07 4.01 4.51
N GLU A 151 -1.35 4.48 3.49
CA GLU A 151 -0.93 3.65 2.35
C GLU A 151 0.04 2.51 2.74
N PRO A 152 -0.22 1.24 2.36
CA PRO A 152 0.59 0.08 2.76
C PRO A 152 2.08 0.20 2.39
N LYS A 153 2.39 0.77 1.23
CA LYS A 153 3.77 0.99 0.79
C LYS A 153 4.61 1.88 1.73
N LEU A 154 3.97 2.74 2.53
CA LEU A 154 4.66 3.69 3.40
C LEU A 154 5.13 3.05 4.72
N ILE A 155 4.51 1.94 5.16
CA ILE A 155 4.85 1.30 6.44
C ILE A 155 5.94 0.22 6.31
N VAL A 156 6.26 -0.23 5.10
CA VAL A 156 7.20 -1.33 4.80
C VAL A 156 8.52 -1.20 5.57
N GLY A 157 9.12 -0.01 5.61
CA GLY A 157 10.39 0.22 6.31
C GLY A 157 10.30 -0.05 7.82
N TYR A 158 9.15 0.25 8.45
CA TYR A 158 8.90 -0.06 9.85
C TYR A 158 8.60 -1.54 10.06
N MET A 159 7.81 -2.16 9.15
CA MET A 159 7.47 -3.59 9.24
C MET A 159 8.70 -4.50 9.15
N ARG A 160 9.75 -4.08 8.44
CA ARG A 160 11.03 -4.79 8.37
C ARG A 160 11.98 -4.47 9.54
N SER A 161 11.65 -3.48 10.38
CA SER A 161 12.54 -2.99 11.43
C SER A 161 12.64 -3.98 12.58
N ARG A 162 13.87 -4.18 13.09
CA ARG A 162 14.10 -4.93 14.33
C ARG A 162 13.67 -4.18 15.60
N ASN A 163 13.39 -2.88 15.50
CA ASN A 163 12.91 -2.06 16.61
C ASN A 163 11.38 -1.94 16.61
N GLN A 164 10.68 -2.91 16.02
CA GLN A 164 9.23 -3.01 16.09
C GLN A 164 8.82 -3.65 17.42
N VAL A 165 7.70 -3.19 17.95
CA VAL A 165 6.94 -3.87 19.01
C VAL A 165 5.49 -4.05 18.53
N PRO A 166 4.70 -4.99 19.09
CA PRO A 166 3.27 -5.12 18.77
C PRO A 166 2.51 -3.80 18.94
N ILE A 167 1.40 -3.60 18.22
CA ILE A 167 0.54 -2.40 18.38
C ILE A 167 -0.03 -2.36 19.80
N MET A 168 -0.28 -3.53 20.39
CA MET A 168 -0.81 -3.70 21.74
C MET A 168 0.23 -3.44 22.86
N THR A 169 1.41 -2.92 22.52
CA THR A 169 2.43 -2.56 23.52
C THR A 169 2.00 -1.32 24.30
N GLN A 170 2.17 -1.34 25.62
CA GLN A 170 1.88 -0.18 26.46
C GLN A 170 2.74 1.03 26.05
N SER A 171 2.15 2.22 26.10
CA SER A 171 2.64 3.48 25.53
C SER A 171 4.08 3.84 25.90
N ASP A 172 4.45 3.71 27.17
CA ASP A 172 5.79 4.09 27.67
C ASP A 172 6.88 3.11 27.19
N SER A 173 6.49 1.92 26.73
CA SER A 173 7.39 0.89 26.21
C SER A 173 7.56 0.95 24.69
N ILE A 174 6.89 1.88 24.00
CA ILE A 174 6.94 1.97 22.54
C ILE A 174 8.27 2.61 22.07
N LEU A 175 9.04 1.86 21.27
CA LEU A 175 10.34 2.32 20.76
C LEU A 175 10.23 3.32 19.59
N GLN A 176 9.22 3.17 18.73
CA GLN A 176 8.97 4.04 17.58
C GLN A 176 7.53 4.54 17.60
N PHE A 177 7.24 5.48 18.50
CA PHE A 177 5.89 5.97 18.79
C PHE A 177 5.09 6.34 17.54
N GLY A 178 5.65 7.20 16.68
CA GLY A 178 4.98 7.67 15.47
C GLY A 178 4.63 6.56 14.45
N ASN A 179 5.34 5.43 14.45
CA ASN A 179 5.04 4.31 13.56
C ASN A 179 4.10 3.31 14.22
N ASN A 180 4.31 3.00 15.50
CA ASN A 180 3.53 2.02 16.23
C ASN A 180 2.12 2.52 16.59
N ALA A 181 2.00 3.74 17.13
CA ALA A 181 0.73 4.26 17.61
C ALA A 181 -0.14 4.84 16.49
N TYR A 182 0.47 5.36 15.41
CA TYR A 182 -0.25 6.03 14.32
C TYR A 182 -0.23 5.23 13.02
N ALA A 183 0.96 5.00 12.46
CA ALA A 183 1.09 4.58 11.07
C ALA A 183 0.70 3.12 10.84
N LYS A 184 1.19 2.18 11.66
CA LYS A 184 0.88 0.75 11.52
C LYS A 184 -0.62 0.46 11.73
N PRO A 185 -1.31 0.98 12.77
CA PRO A 185 -2.75 0.77 12.94
C PRO A 185 -3.56 1.41 11.81
N ALA A 186 -3.24 2.64 11.39
CA ALA A 186 -3.95 3.29 10.28
C ALA A 186 -3.78 2.53 8.97
N THR A 187 -2.58 2.03 8.69
CA THR A 187 -2.34 1.17 7.53
C THR A 187 -3.07 -0.16 7.65
N ALA A 188 -3.08 -0.80 8.82
CA ALA A 188 -3.85 -2.02 9.03
C ALA A 188 -5.34 -1.80 8.72
N LEU A 189 -5.94 -0.73 9.26
CA LEU A 189 -7.34 -0.40 8.99
C LEU A 189 -7.60 -0.09 7.50
N ASN A 190 -6.66 0.57 6.83
CA ASN A 190 -6.79 0.83 5.40
C ASN A 190 -6.72 -0.47 4.57
N ILE A 191 -5.84 -1.40 4.92
CA ILE A 191 -5.78 -2.74 4.29
C ILE A 191 -7.06 -3.53 4.56
N LEU A 192 -7.55 -3.48 5.81
CA LEU A 192 -8.80 -4.12 6.18
C LEU A 192 -9.97 -3.58 5.35
N ARG A 193 -10.01 -2.27 5.12
CA ARG A 193 -11.03 -1.61 4.30
C ARG A 193 -10.90 -1.89 2.81
N GLU A 194 -9.73 -1.71 2.21
CA GLU A 194 -9.58 -1.75 0.76
C GLU A 194 -9.41 -3.17 0.21
N THR A 195 -8.78 -4.07 0.97
CA THR A 195 -8.33 -5.37 0.46
C THR A 195 -9.09 -6.55 1.05
N ILE A 196 -9.52 -6.47 2.31
CA ILE A 196 -10.09 -7.61 3.04
C ILE A 196 -11.63 -7.55 3.04
N LEU A 197 -12.22 -6.50 3.60
CA LEU A 197 -13.68 -6.36 3.75
C LEU A 197 -14.33 -5.65 2.56
N GLY A 198 -13.60 -4.76 1.91
CA GLY A 198 -14.19 -3.77 1.00
C GLY A 198 -14.84 -2.61 1.76
N ARG A 199 -15.02 -1.49 1.04
CA ARG A 199 -15.45 -0.21 1.63
C ARG A 199 -16.83 -0.27 2.30
N GLU A 200 -17.82 -0.88 1.64
CA GLU A 200 -19.19 -0.92 2.19
C GLU A 200 -19.26 -1.63 3.54
N LEU A 201 -18.72 -2.84 3.64
CA LEU A 201 -18.76 -3.62 4.88
C LEU A 201 -17.90 -2.98 5.97
N PHE A 202 -16.70 -2.52 5.62
CA PHE A 202 -15.82 -1.84 6.58
C PHE A 202 -16.47 -0.56 7.10
N ASP A 203 -16.94 0.31 6.21
CA ASP A 203 -17.49 1.62 6.60
C ASP A 203 -18.76 1.44 7.44
N TYR A 204 -19.59 0.45 7.13
CA TYR A 204 -20.73 0.07 7.97
C TYR A 204 -20.29 -0.37 9.37
N ALA A 205 -19.36 -1.33 9.46
CA ALA A 205 -18.90 -1.88 10.73
C ALA A 205 -18.17 -0.85 11.61
N PHE A 206 -17.34 0.00 10.99
CA PHE A 206 -16.63 1.08 11.67
C PHE A 206 -17.61 2.14 12.19
N LYS A 207 -18.62 2.50 11.39
CA LYS A 207 -19.68 3.43 11.80
C LYS A 207 -20.50 2.86 12.97
N GLU A 208 -20.78 1.57 12.94
CA GLU A 208 -21.49 0.87 14.03
C GLU A 208 -20.66 0.85 15.33
N TYR A 209 -19.35 0.62 15.26
CA TYR A 209 -18.45 0.78 16.40
C TYR A 209 -18.54 2.19 17.01
N ALA A 210 -18.40 3.23 16.19
CA ALA A 210 -18.47 4.59 16.67
C ALA A 210 -19.83 4.91 17.33
N ARG A 211 -20.94 4.41 16.77
CA ARG A 211 -22.29 4.59 17.33
C ARG A 211 -22.48 3.86 18.65
N ARG A 212 -22.08 2.58 18.74
CA ARG A 212 -22.22 1.77 19.96
C ARG A 212 -21.47 2.35 21.14
N TRP A 213 -20.30 2.93 20.87
CA TRP A 213 -19.34 3.38 21.88
C TRP A 213 -19.27 4.90 22.06
N ARG A 214 -20.14 5.65 21.38
CA ARG A 214 -20.31 7.09 21.60
C ARG A 214 -20.61 7.38 23.09
N PHE A 215 -19.82 8.26 23.70
CA PHE A 215 -19.85 8.62 25.12
C PHE A 215 -19.59 7.46 26.09
N LYS A 216 -18.88 6.42 25.63
CA LYS A 216 -18.47 5.26 26.44
C LYS A 216 -16.95 5.05 26.35
N ARG A 217 -16.45 4.05 27.08
CA ARG A 217 -15.03 3.70 27.18
C ARG A 217 -14.72 2.30 26.61
N PRO A 218 -14.65 2.11 25.28
CA PRO A 218 -14.26 0.83 24.69
C PRO A 218 -12.81 0.44 25.01
N THR A 219 -12.58 -0.86 25.06
CA THR A 219 -11.26 -1.49 25.00
C THR A 219 -10.97 -2.01 23.58
N PRO A 220 -9.72 -2.42 23.26
CA PRO A 220 -9.40 -3.04 21.98
C PRO A 220 -10.34 -4.19 21.58
N ALA A 221 -10.74 -5.03 22.56
CA ALA A 221 -11.64 -6.15 22.31
C ALA A 221 -13.02 -5.70 21.83
N ASP A 222 -13.50 -4.55 22.29
CA ASP A 222 -14.79 -4.00 21.88
C ASP A 222 -14.76 -3.50 20.44
N PHE A 223 -13.63 -2.92 20.01
CA PHE A 223 -13.41 -2.56 18.61
C PHE A 223 -13.37 -3.81 17.72
N PHE A 224 -12.51 -4.78 18.04
CA PHE A 224 -12.36 -6.01 17.24
C PHE A 224 -13.68 -6.76 17.11
N ARG A 225 -14.39 -6.98 18.22
CA ARG A 225 -15.69 -7.67 18.22
C ARG A 225 -16.75 -6.90 17.43
N THR A 226 -16.78 -5.57 17.50
CA THR A 226 -17.78 -4.82 16.73
C THR A 226 -17.47 -4.89 15.23
N MET A 227 -16.20 -4.82 14.84
CA MET A 227 -15.81 -4.97 13.45
C MET A 227 -16.21 -6.34 12.88
N GLU A 228 -16.02 -7.42 13.65
CA GLU A 228 -16.43 -8.78 13.25
C GLU A 228 -17.94 -8.99 13.25
N ASP A 229 -18.62 -8.61 14.33
CA ASP A 229 -20.08 -8.74 14.50
C ASP A 229 -20.85 -7.98 13.41
N ALA A 230 -20.46 -6.73 13.13
CA ALA A 230 -21.15 -5.90 12.15
C ALA A 230 -20.79 -6.25 10.70
N SER A 231 -19.59 -6.78 10.43
CA SER A 231 -19.20 -7.21 9.08
C SER A 231 -19.60 -8.65 8.74
N GLY A 232 -19.82 -9.50 9.76
CA GLY A 232 -20.07 -10.93 9.59
C GLY A 232 -18.85 -11.73 9.13
N VAL A 233 -17.64 -11.18 9.27
CA VAL A 233 -16.37 -11.79 8.82
C VAL A 233 -15.49 -12.10 10.03
N ASP A 234 -14.89 -13.29 10.04
CA ASP A 234 -13.88 -13.68 11.02
C ASP A 234 -12.55 -12.97 10.72
N LEU A 235 -12.11 -12.11 11.65
CA LEU A 235 -10.91 -11.28 11.52
C LEU A 235 -9.85 -11.64 12.58
N ASP A 236 -10.01 -12.75 13.32
CA ASP A 236 -9.08 -13.15 14.39
C ASP A 236 -7.64 -13.24 13.88
N TRP A 237 -7.46 -13.82 12.68
CA TRP A 237 -6.16 -13.96 12.03
C TRP A 237 -5.53 -12.58 11.73
N PHE A 238 -6.36 -11.61 11.33
CA PHE A 238 -5.94 -10.26 10.99
C PHE A 238 -5.53 -9.49 12.23
N TRP A 239 -6.38 -9.50 13.27
CA TRP A 239 -6.10 -8.85 14.55
C TRP A 239 -4.85 -9.43 15.19
N ARG A 240 -4.75 -10.76 15.28
CA ARG A 240 -3.57 -11.44 15.82
C ARG A 240 -2.31 -11.03 15.09
N GLY A 241 -2.32 -11.11 13.76
CA GLY A 241 -1.16 -10.76 12.93
C GLY A 241 -0.73 -9.30 13.09
N TRP A 242 -1.63 -8.36 12.81
CA TRP A 242 -1.28 -6.93 12.78
C TRP A 242 -1.08 -6.31 14.16
N PHE A 243 -1.87 -6.70 15.16
CA PHE A 243 -1.93 -6.00 16.45
C PHE A 243 -1.10 -6.66 17.55
N TYR A 244 -1.05 -7.99 17.57
CA TYR A 244 -0.42 -8.75 18.66
C TYR A 244 0.96 -9.28 18.33
N THR A 245 1.42 -9.19 17.07
CA THR A 245 2.76 -9.67 16.67
C THR A 245 3.61 -8.59 16.02
N THR A 246 4.87 -8.95 15.80
CA THR A 246 5.83 -8.22 14.97
C THR A 246 6.09 -8.95 13.64
N ASP A 247 5.19 -9.86 13.26
CA ASP A 247 5.25 -10.49 11.95
C ASP A 247 4.98 -9.43 10.87
N HIS A 248 5.50 -9.66 9.68
CA HIS A 248 5.33 -8.77 8.53
C HIS A 248 5.03 -9.55 7.26
N VAL A 249 4.50 -8.87 6.26
CA VAL A 249 4.22 -9.50 4.97
C VAL A 249 5.53 -9.61 4.20
N ASP A 250 5.92 -10.84 3.90
CA ASP A 250 6.99 -11.19 2.96
C ASP A 250 6.56 -12.48 2.28
N LEU A 251 5.85 -12.32 1.16
CA LEU A 251 5.32 -13.42 0.37
C LEU A 251 6.14 -13.56 -0.91
N SER A 252 6.46 -14.80 -1.30
CA SER A 252 7.22 -15.07 -2.51
C SER A 252 6.52 -16.09 -3.40
N VAL A 253 6.57 -15.86 -4.72
CA VAL A 253 6.22 -16.88 -5.71
C VAL A 253 7.48 -17.70 -5.99
N GLU A 254 7.53 -18.92 -5.46
CA GLU A 254 8.72 -19.78 -5.53
C GLU A 254 8.78 -20.53 -6.86
N ASN A 255 7.69 -21.19 -7.24
CA ASN A 255 7.63 -22.04 -8.43
C ASN A 255 6.29 -21.92 -9.16
N LEU A 256 6.35 -22.13 -10.47
CA LEU A 256 5.18 -22.34 -11.34
C LEU A 256 5.39 -23.64 -12.12
N HIS A 257 4.59 -24.64 -11.80
CA HIS A 257 4.54 -25.88 -12.59
C HIS A 257 3.36 -25.82 -13.54
N ILE A 258 3.61 -26.03 -14.83
CA ILE A 258 2.58 -26.06 -15.87
C ILE A 258 2.42 -27.51 -16.32
N TYR A 259 1.23 -28.05 -16.15
CA TYR A 259 0.87 -29.38 -16.62
C TYR A 259 -0.18 -29.28 -17.71
N THR A 260 -0.07 -30.14 -18.72
CA THR A 260 -1.06 -30.35 -19.77
C THR A 260 -1.65 -31.76 -19.62
N ILE A 261 -2.83 -31.98 -20.19
CA ILE A 261 -3.40 -33.33 -20.25
C ILE A 261 -2.53 -34.16 -21.22
N ASP A 262 -1.93 -35.23 -20.72
CA ASP A 262 -1.32 -36.25 -21.57
C ASP A 262 -2.44 -37.00 -22.30
N LYS A 263 -2.50 -36.82 -23.62
CA LYS A 263 -3.51 -37.49 -24.46
C LYS A 263 -3.21 -38.96 -24.68
N GLY A 264 -2.01 -39.43 -24.34
CA GLY A 264 -1.55 -40.78 -24.62
C GLY A 264 -1.20 -41.03 -26.08
N ASP A 265 -1.14 -39.98 -26.91
CA ASP A 265 -0.74 -40.08 -28.32
C ASP A 265 0.76 -40.41 -28.41
N PRO A 266 1.13 -41.58 -28.96
CA PRO A 266 2.53 -42.01 -29.01
C PRO A 266 3.39 -41.13 -29.93
N ASP A 267 2.80 -40.53 -30.98
CA ASP A 267 3.50 -39.60 -31.88
C ASP A 267 3.76 -38.25 -31.21
N GLU A 268 2.81 -37.73 -30.42
CA GLU A 268 3.01 -36.53 -29.61
C GLU A 268 4.08 -36.75 -28.54
N LYS A 269 4.02 -37.88 -27.83
CA LYS A 269 5.00 -38.26 -26.81
C LYS A 269 6.41 -38.46 -27.38
N ALA A 270 6.54 -39.04 -28.57
CA ALA A 270 7.82 -39.17 -29.24
C ALA A 270 8.39 -37.81 -29.68
N ARG A 271 7.54 -36.88 -30.15
CA ARG A 271 7.96 -35.50 -30.45
C ARG A 271 8.50 -34.81 -29.20
N TRP A 272 7.77 -34.84 -28.09
CA TRP A 272 8.23 -34.24 -26.82
C TRP A 272 9.56 -34.81 -26.34
N ARG A 273 9.74 -36.15 -26.36
CA ARG A 273 11.03 -36.79 -25.99
C ARG A 273 12.20 -36.29 -26.84
N ARG A 274 11.98 -36.07 -28.14
CA ARG A 274 13.01 -35.56 -29.06
C ARG A 274 13.32 -34.08 -28.78
N GLU A 275 12.30 -33.27 -28.52
CA GLU A 275 12.47 -31.86 -28.16
C GLU A 275 13.19 -31.69 -26.83
N GLU A 276 12.83 -32.48 -25.82
CA GLU A 276 13.48 -32.52 -24.51
C GLU A 276 14.97 -32.90 -24.64
N LYS A 277 15.29 -33.97 -25.38
CA LYS A 277 16.69 -34.35 -25.67
C LYS A 277 17.47 -33.25 -26.38
N LYS A 278 16.85 -32.51 -27.31
CA LYS A 278 17.49 -31.38 -28.00
C LYS A 278 17.69 -30.17 -27.09
N ALA A 279 16.78 -29.95 -26.16
CA ALA A 279 16.84 -28.85 -25.19
C ALA A 279 17.85 -29.10 -24.07
N GLN A 280 18.20 -30.37 -23.79
CA GLN A 280 19.22 -30.71 -22.80
C GLN A 280 20.58 -30.11 -23.20
N PRO A 281 21.25 -29.38 -22.28
CA PRO A 281 22.56 -28.82 -22.57
C PRO A 281 23.57 -29.95 -22.75
N GLU A 282 24.38 -29.86 -23.79
CA GLU A 282 25.48 -30.80 -23.97
C GLU A 282 26.49 -30.64 -22.82
N THR A 283 26.72 -31.75 -22.12
CA THR A 283 27.65 -31.79 -20.99
C THR A 283 29.10 -31.57 -21.46
N LEU A 284 29.94 -31.07 -20.55
CA LEU A 284 31.36 -30.89 -20.84
C LEU A 284 32.06 -32.21 -21.20
N SER A 285 31.66 -33.31 -20.55
CA SER A 285 32.15 -34.66 -20.86
C SER A 285 31.75 -35.11 -22.26
N GLN A 286 30.50 -34.90 -22.69
CA GLN A 286 30.08 -35.21 -24.06
C GLN A 286 30.88 -34.41 -25.10
N LYS A 287 31.09 -33.11 -24.87
CA LYS A 287 31.91 -32.25 -25.75
C LYS A 287 33.34 -32.77 -25.87
N ARG A 288 33.99 -33.04 -24.74
CA ARG A 288 35.39 -33.50 -24.70
C ARG A 288 35.55 -34.91 -25.25
N ASN A 289 34.62 -35.80 -24.93
CA ASN A 289 34.68 -37.20 -25.35
C ASN A 289 34.29 -37.40 -26.82
N ARG A 290 33.76 -36.39 -27.51
CA ARG A 290 33.39 -36.48 -28.92
C ARG A 290 34.59 -36.73 -29.83
N ALA A 291 35.75 -36.17 -29.50
CA ALA A 291 37.00 -36.33 -30.27
C ALA A 291 37.80 -37.60 -29.88
N LEU A 292 37.39 -38.30 -28.81
CA LEU A 292 38.08 -39.53 -28.40
C LEU A 292 37.75 -40.66 -29.38
N PRO A 293 38.75 -41.47 -29.78
CA PRO A 293 38.53 -42.58 -30.68
C PRO A 293 37.50 -43.56 -30.10
N LYS A 294 36.50 -43.95 -30.89
CA LYS A 294 35.52 -44.97 -30.49
C LYS A 294 35.97 -46.33 -31.00
N ARG A 295 35.87 -47.33 -30.14
CA ARG A 295 36.20 -48.72 -30.50
C ARG A 295 35.28 -49.23 -31.62
N THR A 296 34.02 -48.81 -31.65
CA THR A 296 33.05 -49.10 -32.72
C THR A 296 33.37 -48.44 -34.06
N ASP A 297 34.21 -47.39 -34.08
CA ASP A 297 34.68 -46.79 -35.33
C ASP A 297 35.91 -47.54 -35.88
N GLN A 298 36.71 -48.15 -34.99
CA GLN A 298 37.85 -49.00 -35.36
C GLN A 298 37.43 -50.43 -35.74
N PHE A 299 36.36 -50.95 -35.14
CA PHE A 299 35.84 -52.30 -35.32
C PHE A 299 34.34 -52.25 -35.67
N PRO A 300 33.97 -52.08 -36.95
CA PRO A 300 32.59 -51.94 -37.38
C PRO A 300 31.70 -53.16 -37.06
N GLU A 301 32.28 -54.34 -36.91
CA GLU A 301 31.59 -55.59 -36.51
C GLU A 301 30.96 -55.51 -35.11
N LEU A 302 31.40 -54.55 -34.28
CA LEU A 302 30.81 -54.30 -32.97
C LEU A 302 29.47 -53.54 -33.05
N LYS A 303 29.10 -52.98 -34.22
CA LYS A 303 27.82 -52.29 -34.40
C LYS A 303 26.70 -53.31 -34.62
N ASP A 304 25.71 -53.31 -33.75
CA ASP A 304 24.62 -54.28 -33.76
C ASP A 304 23.27 -53.65 -34.17
N PHE A 305 22.19 -54.38 -33.88
CA PHE A 305 20.82 -53.92 -34.10
C PHE A 305 20.50 -52.61 -33.35
N TYR A 306 20.96 -52.44 -32.12
CA TYR A 306 20.67 -51.31 -31.26
C TYR A 306 21.44 -50.04 -31.66
N ASP A 307 22.57 -50.16 -32.35
CA ASP A 307 23.29 -49.02 -32.93
C ASP A 307 22.55 -48.38 -34.12
N LYS A 308 21.70 -49.15 -34.81
CA LYS A 308 20.86 -48.69 -35.92
C LYS A 308 19.41 -48.41 -35.52
N LEU A 309 19.00 -48.84 -34.33
CA LEU A 309 17.65 -48.67 -33.83
C LEU A 309 17.38 -47.20 -33.49
N GLU A 310 16.40 -46.60 -34.17
CA GLU A 310 15.87 -45.29 -33.78
C GLU A 310 15.05 -45.44 -32.49
N LYS A 311 15.70 -45.23 -31.34
CA LYS A 311 15.10 -45.38 -30.00
C LYS A 311 13.86 -44.52 -29.75
N ASP A 312 13.67 -43.44 -30.51
CA ASP A 312 12.52 -42.53 -30.38
C ASP A 312 11.52 -42.67 -31.54
N ARG A 313 11.56 -43.78 -32.31
CA ARG A 313 10.58 -44.07 -33.36
C ARG A 313 9.33 -44.72 -32.76
N VAL A 314 8.16 -44.22 -33.19
CA VAL A 314 6.86 -44.81 -32.82
C VAL A 314 6.58 -46.02 -33.70
N THR A 315 6.14 -47.10 -33.08
CA THR A 315 5.75 -48.35 -33.75
C THR A 315 4.29 -48.34 -34.19
N ASP A 316 3.95 -49.17 -35.18
CA ASP A 316 2.56 -49.29 -35.65
C ASP A 316 1.65 -49.96 -34.62
N GLU A 317 2.22 -50.80 -33.74
CA GLU A 317 1.52 -51.41 -32.61
C GLU A 317 1.08 -50.35 -31.59
N GLU A 318 1.96 -49.40 -31.23
CA GLU A 318 1.63 -48.29 -30.32
C GLU A 318 0.52 -47.42 -30.89
N ARG A 319 0.56 -47.10 -32.19
CA ARG A 319 -0.51 -46.35 -32.86
C ARG A 319 -1.82 -47.14 -32.88
N ALA A 320 -1.78 -48.46 -33.10
CA ALA A 320 -2.96 -49.30 -33.07
C ALA A 320 -3.59 -49.40 -31.67
N ALA A 321 -2.76 -49.51 -30.63
CA ALA A 321 -3.21 -49.49 -29.24
C ALA A 321 -3.89 -48.16 -28.89
N TYR A 322 -3.33 -47.03 -29.34
CA TYR A 322 -3.92 -45.71 -29.12
C TYR A 322 -5.29 -45.55 -29.82
N ARG A 323 -5.44 -46.06 -31.05
CA ARG A 323 -6.75 -46.07 -31.73
C ARG A 323 -7.83 -46.83 -30.95
N ARG A 324 -7.49 -48.03 -30.45
CA ARG A 324 -8.41 -48.83 -29.61
C ARG A 324 -8.76 -48.14 -28.30
N PHE A 325 -7.83 -47.38 -27.73
CA PHE A 325 -8.10 -46.56 -26.55
C PHE A 325 -9.14 -45.47 -26.87
N LEU A 326 -8.98 -44.74 -27.96
CA LEU A 326 -9.91 -43.68 -28.36
C LEU A 326 -11.33 -44.21 -28.63
N GLU A 327 -11.46 -45.42 -29.16
CA GLU A 327 -12.73 -46.09 -29.43
C GLU A 327 -13.53 -46.42 -28.16
N ARG A 328 -12.85 -46.64 -27.02
CA ARG A 328 -13.46 -47.02 -25.74
C ARG A 328 -13.99 -45.84 -24.92
N LEU A 329 -13.60 -44.62 -25.27
CA LEU A 329 -13.97 -43.41 -24.52
C LEU A 329 -15.43 -43.00 -24.77
N THR A 330 -16.10 -42.53 -23.73
CA THR A 330 -17.44 -41.93 -23.85
C THR A 330 -17.39 -40.57 -24.57
N PRO A 331 -18.54 -40.04 -25.05
CA PRO A 331 -18.60 -38.70 -25.64
C PRO A 331 -18.08 -37.60 -24.72
N GLU A 332 -18.36 -37.67 -23.41
CA GLU A 332 -17.86 -36.71 -22.42
C GLU A 332 -16.34 -36.80 -22.24
N GLU A 333 -15.78 -38.03 -22.17
CA GLU A 333 -14.35 -38.26 -22.02
C GLU A 333 -13.57 -37.78 -23.25
N ARG A 334 -14.10 -38.02 -24.46
CA ARG A 334 -13.52 -37.48 -25.71
C ARG A 334 -13.50 -35.96 -25.70
N LYS A 335 -14.58 -35.32 -25.23
CA LYS A 335 -14.66 -33.85 -25.13
C LYS A 335 -13.63 -33.31 -24.14
N LEU A 336 -13.41 -33.99 -23.01
CA LEU A 336 -12.37 -33.64 -22.03
C LEU A 336 -10.95 -33.75 -22.61
N LEU A 337 -10.63 -34.83 -23.34
CA LEU A 337 -9.34 -35.02 -24.01
C LEU A 337 -9.07 -34.00 -25.13
N GLN A 338 -10.13 -33.48 -25.74
CA GLN A 338 -10.04 -32.43 -26.77
C GLN A 338 -9.88 -31.02 -26.18
N GLN A 339 -10.24 -30.80 -24.92
CA GLN A 339 -10.05 -29.49 -24.28
C GLN A 339 -8.57 -29.21 -24.01
N ARG A 340 -8.05 -28.13 -24.58
CA ARG A 340 -6.72 -27.60 -24.24
C ARG A 340 -6.81 -26.82 -22.93
N ARG A 341 -6.70 -27.52 -21.81
CA ARG A 341 -6.53 -26.90 -20.49
C ARG A 341 -5.10 -27.06 -19.99
N PHE A 342 -4.62 -26.00 -19.34
CA PHE A 342 -3.35 -25.94 -18.65
C PHE A 342 -3.62 -25.87 -17.15
N PHE A 343 -2.93 -26.73 -16.39
CA PHE A 343 -3.02 -26.85 -14.95
C PHE A 343 -1.75 -26.21 -14.36
N HIS A 344 -1.91 -25.06 -13.73
CA HIS A 344 -0.80 -24.31 -13.18
C HIS A 344 -0.77 -24.50 -11.67
N VAL A 345 0.30 -25.06 -11.13
CA VAL A 345 0.52 -25.12 -9.69
C VAL A 345 1.50 -24.03 -9.31
N VAL A 346 0.97 -22.98 -8.68
CA VAL A 346 1.74 -21.86 -8.14
C VAL A 346 2.10 -22.20 -6.69
N GLU A 347 3.40 -22.24 -6.38
CA GLU A 347 3.91 -22.40 -5.02
C GLU A 347 4.24 -21.04 -4.44
N ILE A 348 3.62 -20.73 -3.29
CA ILE A 348 3.77 -19.45 -2.60
C ILE A 348 4.32 -19.74 -1.21
N ARG A 349 5.33 -18.97 -0.80
CA ARG A 349 5.92 -19.06 0.54
C ARG A 349 5.64 -17.77 1.31
N ASN A 350 5.38 -17.91 2.61
CA ASN A 350 5.29 -16.83 3.57
C ASN A 350 6.55 -16.85 4.44
N ALA A 351 7.46 -15.92 4.18
CA ALA A 351 8.72 -15.77 4.90
C ALA A 351 8.59 -14.84 6.12
N GLY A 352 7.68 -13.87 6.07
CA GLY A 352 7.53 -12.85 7.12
C GLY A 352 6.57 -13.22 8.26
N GLY A 353 5.83 -14.33 8.10
CA GLY A 353 4.94 -14.90 9.12
C GLY A 353 3.54 -14.29 9.12
N LEU A 354 3.37 -13.07 8.62
CA LEU A 354 2.07 -12.40 8.58
C LEU A 354 1.22 -12.97 7.45
N VAL A 355 0.15 -13.66 7.84
CA VAL A 355 -0.83 -14.21 6.91
C VAL A 355 -1.63 -13.08 6.26
N MET A 356 -1.75 -13.12 4.94
CA MET A 356 -2.51 -12.16 4.13
C MET A 356 -3.14 -12.84 2.91
N PRO A 357 -4.19 -12.25 2.29
CA PRO A 357 -4.67 -12.68 0.99
C PRO A 357 -3.55 -12.66 -0.07
N VAL A 358 -3.59 -13.59 -1.01
CA VAL A 358 -2.63 -13.66 -2.12
C VAL A 358 -3.27 -13.05 -3.36
N ILE A 359 -2.70 -11.94 -3.83
CA ILE A 359 -3.18 -11.18 -4.98
C ILE A 359 -2.18 -11.36 -6.12
N LEU A 360 -2.59 -12.00 -7.21
CA LEU A 360 -1.72 -12.34 -8.33
C LEU A 360 -2.21 -11.66 -9.60
N GLU A 361 -1.34 -10.93 -10.30
CA GLU A 361 -1.52 -10.62 -11.72
C GLU A 361 -0.83 -11.70 -12.54
N LEU A 362 -1.60 -12.41 -13.36
CA LEU A 362 -1.14 -13.43 -14.28
C LEU A 362 -1.01 -12.81 -15.67
N GLU A 363 0.14 -12.98 -16.31
CA GLU A 363 0.33 -12.67 -17.73
C GLU A 363 0.44 -13.97 -18.52
N PHE A 364 -0.41 -14.15 -19.52
CA PHE A 364 -0.40 -15.34 -20.38
C PHE A 364 0.53 -15.16 -21.59
N GLU A 365 0.90 -16.26 -22.26
CA GLU A 365 1.75 -16.19 -23.45
C GLU A 365 1.18 -15.34 -24.60
N ASN A 366 -0.15 -15.23 -24.69
CA ASN A 366 -0.83 -14.38 -25.66
C ASN A 366 -0.86 -12.88 -25.27
N GLY A 367 -0.24 -12.50 -24.15
CA GLY A 367 -0.19 -11.13 -23.64
C GLY A 367 -1.42 -10.67 -22.86
N LYS A 368 -2.47 -11.50 -22.74
CA LYS A 368 -3.63 -11.20 -21.89
C LYS A 368 -3.20 -11.22 -20.42
N LYS A 369 -3.82 -10.36 -19.62
CA LYS A 369 -3.66 -10.32 -18.16
C LYS A 369 -4.93 -10.71 -17.43
N GLU A 370 -4.78 -11.32 -16.26
CA GLU A 370 -5.87 -11.67 -15.35
C GLU A 370 -5.42 -11.46 -13.92
N GLU A 371 -6.24 -10.80 -13.11
CA GLU A 371 -6.02 -10.69 -11.67
C GLU A 371 -6.76 -11.81 -10.93
N VAL A 372 -6.07 -12.48 -10.02
CA VAL A 372 -6.61 -13.55 -9.18
C VAL A 372 -6.39 -13.18 -7.72
N ARG A 373 -7.48 -13.05 -6.97
CA ARG A 373 -7.47 -12.81 -5.52
C ARG A 373 -7.79 -14.10 -4.79
N ILE A 374 -6.90 -14.51 -3.89
CA ILE A 374 -7.07 -15.70 -3.07
C ILE A 374 -7.17 -15.25 -1.60
N PRO A 375 -8.26 -15.60 -0.90
CA PRO A 375 -8.46 -15.23 0.49
C PRO A 375 -7.35 -15.77 1.44
N ALA A 376 -7.21 -15.16 2.61
CA ALA A 376 -6.19 -15.50 3.61
C ALA A 376 -6.36 -16.95 4.17
N GLU A 377 -7.52 -17.55 4.00
CA GLU A 377 -7.85 -18.92 4.40
C GLU A 377 -7.01 -19.97 3.67
N ILE A 378 -6.33 -19.61 2.56
CA ILE A 378 -5.34 -20.48 1.91
C ILE A 378 -4.27 -20.98 2.90
N TRP A 379 -3.94 -20.17 3.91
CA TRP A 379 -2.91 -20.43 4.92
C TRP A 379 -3.37 -21.31 6.09
N ARG A 380 -4.64 -21.74 6.12
CA ARG A 380 -5.24 -22.45 7.27
C ARG A 380 -4.58 -23.80 7.60
N ARG A 381 -4.03 -24.49 6.60
CA ARG A 381 -3.37 -25.80 6.79
C ARG A 381 -1.86 -25.70 6.98
N ASP A 382 -1.24 -24.75 6.29
CA ASP A 382 0.18 -24.46 6.36
C ASP A 382 0.33 -22.94 6.14
N ASN A 383 0.85 -22.24 7.15
CA ASN A 383 1.03 -20.80 7.13
C ASN A 383 2.39 -20.36 6.60
N ARG A 384 3.26 -21.31 6.20
CA ARG A 384 4.59 -21.07 5.65
C ARG A 384 4.64 -21.32 4.15
N THR A 385 3.96 -22.33 3.64
CA THR A 385 4.00 -22.66 2.20
C THR A 385 2.68 -23.23 1.73
N VAL A 386 2.19 -22.73 0.61
CA VAL A 386 0.93 -23.16 0.00
C VAL A 386 1.11 -23.40 -1.50
N ARG A 387 0.31 -24.31 -2.04
CA ARG A 387 0.26 -24.59 -3.48
C ARG A 387 -1.15 -24.34 -3.98
N LYS A 388 -1.27 -23.47 -4.99
CA LYS A 388 -2.56 -23.15 -5.61
C LYS A 388 -2.61 -23.70 -7.03
N LEU A 389 -3.62 -24.52 -7.30
CA LEU A 389 -3.96 -24.95 -8.65
C LEU A 389 -4.82 -23.89 -9.36
N LEU A 390 -4.40 -23.47 -10.54
CA LEU A 390 -5.11 -22.56 -11.45
C LEU A 390 -5.29 -23.25 -12.80
N ILE A 391 -6.54 -23.45 -13.22
CA ILE A 391 -6.87 -24.11 -14.49
C ILE A 391 -7.28 -23.05 -15.51
N ARG A 392 -6.55 -22.95 -16.64
CA ARG A 392 -6.77 -21.93 -17.67
C ARG A 392 -6.58 -22.50 -19.08
N ASP A 393 -7.10 -21.81 -20.09
CA ASP A 393 -7.01 -22.23 -21.50
C ASP A 393 -5.70 -21.79 -22.18
N GLN A 394 -4.87 -21.02 -21.48
CA GLN A 394 -3.60 -20.50 -21.95
C GLN A 394 -2.52 -20.70 -20.88
N PRO A 395 -1.27 -20.97 -21.27
CA PRO A 395 -0.16 -21.07 -20.34
C PRO A 395 0.20 -19.71 -19.74
N ILE A 396 0.44 -19.70 -18.43
CA ILE A 396 0.94 -18.52 -17.70
C ILE A 396 2.42 -18.31 -18.04
N ARG A 397 2.74 -17.13 -18.53
CA ARG A 397 4.11 -16.69 -18.86
C ARG A 397 4.80 -16.05 -17.65
N SER A 398 4.10 -15.20 -16.92
CA SER A 398 4.66 -14.53 -15.74
C SER A 398 3.59 -14.26 -14.68
N ILE A 399 4.04 -14.14 -13.44
CA ILE A 399 3.21 -13.84 -12.26
C ILE A 399 3.81 -12.64 -11.54
N VAL A 400 2.95 -11.69 -11.16
CA VAL A 400 3.29 -10.58 -10.26
C VAL A 400 2.41 -10.70 -9.02
N LEU A 401 3.05 -10.84 -7.87
CA LEU A 401 2.40 -10.81 -6.56
C LEU A 401 2.23 -9.38 -6.06
N ASP A 402 1.06 -9.09 -5.52
CA ASP A 402 0.66 -7.79 -4.99
C ASP A 402 0.94 -6.62 -5.98
N PRO A 403 0.35 -6.67 -7.20
CA PRO A 403 0.65 -5.71 -8.27
C PRO A 403 0.32 -4.25 -7.89
N HIS A 404 -0.63 -4.06 -6.97
CA HIS A 404 -1.11 -2.74 -6.54
C HIS A 404 -0.58 -2.31 -5.16
N LEU A 405 0.30 -3.11 -4.54
CA LEU A 405 0.95 -2.82 -3.24
C LEU A 405 -0.05 -2.71 -2.08
N GLU A 406 -1.05 -3.59 -2.08
CA GLU A 406 -2.17 -3.65 -1.14
C GLU A 406 -1.78 -4.24 0.22
N THR A 407 -0.75 -5.08 0.29
CA THR A 407 -0.52 -5.93 1.47
C THR A 407 0.59 -5.43 2.40
N ALA A 408 1.32 -4.38 2.01
CA ALA A 408 2.55 -3.93 2.68
C ALA A 408 3.69 -4.96 2.67
N ASP A 409 3.84 -5.72 1.57
CA ASP A 409 4.97 -6.63 1.40
C ASP A 409 6.32 -5.90 1.49
N VAL A 410 7.20 -6.40 2.37
CA VAL A 410 8.48 -5.77 2.70
C VAL A 410 9.61 -6.11 1.73
N ASP A 411 9.48 -7.21 0.99
CA ASP A 411 10.38 -7.56 -0.09
C ASP A 411 9.57 -7.66 -1.38
N ARG A 412 9.88 -6.79 -2.34
CA ARG A 412 9.18 -6.80 -3.64
C ARG A 412 9.98 -7.50 -4.72
N THR A 413 11.20 -7.92 -4.40
CA THR A 413 12.13 -8.49 -5.36
C THR A 413 11.79 -9.96 -5.67
N ASN A 414 11.13 -10.62 -4.74
CA ASN A 414 10.58 -11.97 -4.80
C ASN A 414 9.08 -12.02 -5.21
N ASN A 415 8.45 -10.88 -5.49
CA ASN A 415 7.07 -10.81 -5.99
C ASN A 415 6.93 -11.20 -7.47
N TYR A 416 8.04 -11.34 -8.20
CA TYR A 416 8.03 -11.61 -9.63
C TYR A 416 8.45 -13.05 -9.93
N PHE A 417 7.65 -13.74 -10.73
CA PHE A 417 8.03 -15.01 -11.33
C PHE A 417 7.95 -14.94 -12.86
N PRO A 418 9.05 -15.20 -13.60
CA PRO A 418 10.42 -15.37 -13.09
C PRO A 418 10.97 -14.12 -12.40
N ARG A 419 11.98 -14.30 -11.53
CA ARG A 419 12.61 -13.19 -10.80
C ARG A 419 13.21 -12.16 -11.77
N ARG A 420 13.02 -10.87 -11.44
CA ARG A 420 13.51 -9.75 -12.25
C ARG A 420 14.79 -9.16 -11.65
N PRO A 421 15.73 -8.65 -12.47
CA PRO A 421 16.93 -8.00 -11.97
C PRO A 421 16.60 -6.66 -11.29
N ILE A 422 17.17 -6.43 -10.11
CA ILE A 422 17.04 -5.16 -9.37
C ILE A 422 17.91 -4.11 -10.08
N ARG A 423 17.31 -2.99 -10.48
CA ARG A 423 18.04 -1.85 -11.08
C ARG A 423 18.16 -0.73 -10.05
N SER A 424 19.36 -0.50 -9.51
CA SER A 424 19.65 0.63 -8.61
C SER A 424 20.49 1.71 -9.29
N ARG A 425 20.21 3.00 -9.00
CA ARG A 425 21.05 4.14 -9.41
C ARG A 425 21.79 4.69 -8.20
N PHE A 426 23.10 4.89 -8.31
CA PHE A 426 23.88 5.60 -7.30
C PHE A 426 23.73 7.11 -7.49
N GLN A 427 23.28 7.83 -6.45
CA GLN A 427 23.32 9.29 -6.41
C GLN A 427 24.42 9.74 -5.46
N VAL A 428 25.37 10.53 -5.97
CA VAL A 428 26.39 11.19 -5.17
C VAL A 428 25.76 12.44 -4.56
N PHE A 429 25.58 12.44 -3.24
CA PHE A 429 25.07 13.60 -2.50
C PHE A 429 26.21 14.43 -1.93
N LYS A 430 26.06 15.75 -2.02
CA LYS A 430 26.85 16.73 -1.28
C LYS A 430 25.85 17.57 -0.48
N ASP A 431 26.09 17.75 0.81
CA ASP A 431 25.18 18.46 1.70
C ASP A 431 24.89 19.88 1.17
N LYS A 432 23.61 20.15 0.90
CA LYS A 432 23.14 21.48 0.49
C LYS A 432 22.54 22.18 1.70
N LYS A 433 23.03 23.40 1.98
CA LYS A 433 22.40 24.35 2.93
C LYS A 433 20.94 24.59 2.55
N ARG A 434 20.11 24.91 3.56
CA ARG A 434 18.65 25.14 3.46
C ARG A 434 18.33 26.04 2.24
N ALA A 435 17.70 25.46 1.23
CA ALA A 435 17.37 26.14 -0.02
C ALA A 435 16.05 26.91 0.09
N GLN A 436 15.93 28.00 -0.67
CA GLN A 436 14.69 28.77 -0.82
C GLN A 436 13.51 27.89 -1.24
N ASN A 437 12.32 28.17 -0.70
CA ASN A 437 11.10 27.45 -1.07
C ASN A 437 10.64 27.82 -2.50
N ALA A 438 9.72 27.05 -3.07
CA ALA A 438 9.25 27.26 -4.44
C ALA A 438 8.57 28.62 -4.64
N MET A 439 7.80 29.11 -3.66
CA MET A 439 7.18 30.43 -3.70
C MET A 439 8.23 31.55 -3.69
N GLN A 440 9.29 31.43 -2.87
CA GLN A 440 10.40 32.39 -2.86
C GLN A 440 11.14 32.41 -4.19
N LYS A 441 11.39 31.24 -4.79
CA LYS A 441 12.01 31.14 -6.12
C LYS A 441 11.12 31.77 -7.20
N ALA A 442 9.81 31.55 -7.13
CA ALA A 442 8.84 32.15 -8.06
C ALA A 442 8.82 33.68 -7.92
N ARG A 443 8.68 34.20 -6.70
CA ARG A 443 8.73 35.65 -6.41
C ARG A 443 10.05 36.28 -6.85
N ALA A 444 11.19 35.62 -6.61
CA ALA A 444 12.50 36.10 -7.04
C ALA A 444 12.63 36.13 -8.58
N LYS A 445 12.06 35.14 -9.29
CA LYS A 445 12.00 35.15 -10.76
C LYS A 445 11.10 36.28 -11.29
N GLU A 446 9.96 36.53 -10.66
CA GLU A 446 9.06 37.63 -11.03
C GLU A 446 9.67 39.00 -10.77
N ALA A 447 10.35 39.18 -9.63
CA ALA A 447 11.05 40.41 -9.31
C ALA A 447 12.17 40.74 -10.33
N LYS A 448 12.85 39.71 -10.84
CA LYS A 448 13.86 39.86 -11.91
C LYS A 448 13.27 40.18 -13.29
N LYS A 449 11.96 39.96 -13.50
CA LYS A 449 11.26 40.29 -14.75
C LYS A 449 10.71 41.73 -14.78
N LYS A 450 10.67 42.44 -13.65
CA LYS A 450 10.23 43.85 -13.61
C LYS A 450 11.40 44.77 -14.02
N PRO A 451 11.22 45.72 -14.96
CA PRO A 451 12.26 46.67 -15.32
C PRO A 451 12.67 47.51 -14.10
N PRO A 452 13.94 47.95 -14.00
CA PRO A 452 14.37 48.79 -12.90
C PRO A 452 13.52 50.06 -12.86
N LYS A 453 13.01 50.43 -11.66
CA LYS A 453 12.37 51.73 -11.47
C LYS A 453 13.35 52.82 -11.93
N PRO A 454 12.91 53.83 -12.69
CA PRO A 454 13.78 54.94 -13.06
C PRO A 454 14.33 55.59 -11.78
N ALA A 455 15.66 55.74 -11.73
CA ALA A 455 16.33 56.46 -10.66
C ALA A 455 15.75 57.87 -10.59
N ALA A 456 15.25 58.26 -9.42
CA ALA A 456 14.88 59.65 -9.17
C ALA A 456 16.17 60.48 -9.15
N SER A 457 16.56 60.99 -10.31
CA SER A 457 17.63 61.96 -10.45
C SER A 457 17.11 63.36 -10.15
N GLY A 458 17.61 63.93 -9.05
CA GLY A 458 17.96 65.34 -8.94
C GLY A 458 16.84 66.37 -8.82
N GLU A 459 16.43 66.67 -7.58
CA GLU A 459 15.85 67.96 -7.25
C GLU A 459 16.24 68.42 -5.83
N LYS A 460 17.53 68.72 -5.64
CA LYS A 460 18.04 69.48 -4.49
C LYS A 460 19.32 70.22 -4.86
N ALA A 461 19.20 71.40 -5.49
CA ALA A 461 20.17 72.50 -5.38
C ALA A 461 19.72 73.74 -6.18
N ALA A 462 18.79 74.54 -5.64
CA ALA A 462 18.63 75.95 -6.00
C ALA A 462 17.69 76.68 -5.01
N LYS A 463 18.12 76.82 -3.76
CA LYS A 463 17.60 77.86 -2.84
C LYS A 463 18.76 78.42 -2.02
N LYS A 464 19.56 79.26 -2.68
CA LYS A 464 20.43 80.27 -2.05
C LYS A 464 20.90 81.22 -3.15
N ARG A 465 20.11 82.27 -3.37
CA ARG A 465 20.53 83.62 -3.76
C ARG A 465 19.28 84.51 -3.88
N GLU A 466 19.41 85.69 -3.27
CA GLU A 466 18.61 86.91 -3.43
C GLU A 466 17.14 86.83 -2.92
N SER A 467 16.58 87.77 -2.15
CA SER A 467 17.06 88.94 -1.40
C SER A 467 15.79 89.56 -0.77
N GLY A 468 15.85 90.07 0.46
CA GLY A 468 14.79 90.88 1.06
C GLY A 468 14.53 90.53 2.50
#